data_AF-A0A7C7UVB3-F1
#
_entry.id   AF-A0A7C7UVB3-F1
#
_cell.length_a   1.000
_cell.length_b   1.000
_cell.length_c   1.000
_cell.angle_alpha   90.00
_cell.angle_beta   90.00
_cell.angle_gamma   90.00
#
_symmetry.space_group_name_H-M   'P 1'
#
loop_
_entity.id
_entity.type
_entity.pdbx_description
1 polymer ?
#
loop_
_entity_poly.entity_id
_entity_poly.type
_entity_poly.pdbx_seq_one_letter_code
_entity_poly.pdbx_strand_id
1 'polypeptide(L)'
;MIRTCTCVVLAGLWASLWASAALGQALPAPPPAPPPAPGQEADVTATGYGGDLMEPFEPRDGRHLLFTRWQVPPFGRPQIWQANRLAINGAFGPPDRPAIGGYAEAPTLSPDDAHIYFQRASHRKTDDGFRLFASGLAAGGAS
;
A
#
# COMPACT_ATOMS: atom_id res chain seq x y z
N MET A 1 -11.10 81.62 -28.55
CA MET A 1 -11.99 80.90 -29.50
C MET A 1 -12.47 79.64 -28.82
N ILE A 2 -13.79 79.52 -28.69
CA ILE A 2 -14.53 78.44 -28.03
C ILE A 2 -14.62 77.25 -28.99
N ARG A 3 -14.40 76.02 -28.50
CA ARG A 3 -15.03 74.81 -29.06
C ARG A 3 -15.14 73.74 -27.98
N THR A 4 -16.33 73.67 -27.41
CA THR A 4 -16.90 72.56 -26.65
C THR A 4 -17.06 71.35 -27.56
N CYS A 5 -16.73 70.15 -27.09
CA CYS A 5 -17.23 68.91 -27.70
C CYS A 5 -17.52 67.89 -26.59
N THR A 6 -18.80 67.84 -26.23
CA THR A 6 -19.48 66.76 -25.52
C THR A 6 -19.33 65.45 -26.29
N CYS A 7 -19.02 64.33 -25.63
CA CYS A 7 -19.47 63.02 -26.11
C CYS A 7 -19.51 61.98 -24.97
N VAL A 8 -20.75 61.65 -24.60
CA VAL A 8 -21.31 60.32 -24.33
C VAL A 8 -20.63 59.44 -23.27
N VAL A 9 -21.31 59.35 -22.13
CA VAL A 9 -21.24 58.29 -21.13
C VAL A 9 -21.71 56.97 -21.74
N LEU A 10 -20.89 55.91 -21.66
CA LEU A 10 -21.35 54.53 -21.79
C LEU A 10 -20.90 53.74 -20.56
N ALA A 11 -21.83 53.57 -19.63
CA ALA A 11 -21.72 52.68 -18.49
C ALA A 11 -21.76 51.22 -18.99
N GLY A 12 -20.59 50.57 -19.03
CA GLY A 12 -20.47 49.14 -19.26
C GLY A 12 -20.62 48.38 -17.94
N LEU A 13 -21.74 47.67 -17.78
CA LEU A 13 -22.02 46.73 -16.71
C LEU A 13 -21.01 45.57 -16.73
N TRP A 14 -20.12 45.51 -15.72
CA TRP A 14 -19.29 44.34 -15.45
C TRP A 14 -20.18 43.30 -14.76
N ALA A 15 -20.69 42.34 -15.53
CA ALA A 15 -21.38 41.18 -14.98
C ALA A 15 -20.37 40.29 -14.26
N SER A 16 -20.36 40.35 -12.93
CA SER A 16 -19.63 39.43 -12.05
C SER A 16 -20.17 38.01 -12.21
N LEU A 17 -19.54 37.21 -13.07
CA LEU A 17 -19.73 35.77 -13.14
C LEU A 17 -19.07 35.14 -11.91
N TRP A 18 -19.84 35.02 -10.83
CA TRP A 18 -19.51 34.10 -9.74
C TRP A 18 -19.75 32.68 -10.25
N ALA A 19 -18.68 32.04 -10.72
CA ALA A 19 -18.67 30.59 -10.90
C ALA A 19 -18.78 29.97 -9.50
N SER A 20 -19.99 29.52 -9.14
CA SER A 20 -20.18 28.62 -8.02
C SER A 20 -19.45 27.32 -8.34
N ALA A 21 -18.19 27.22 -7.92
CA ALA A 21 -17.54 25.94 -7.74
C ALA A 21 -18.30 25.22 -6.62
N ALA A 22 -19.31 24.45 -7.00
CA ALA A 22 -19.88 23.46 -6.12
C ALA A 22 -18.75 22.48 -5.80
N LEU A 23 -18.10 22.68 -4.64
CA LEU A 23 -17.30 21.63 -4.02
C LEU A 23 -18.28 20.48 -3.77
N GLY A 24 -18.34 19.55 -4.71
CA GLY A 24 -18.86 18.22 -4.45
C GLY A 24 -17.96 17.61 -3.38
N GLN A 25 -18.36 17.76 -2.12
CA GLN A 25 -17.74 17.01 -1.04
C GLN A 25 -18.01 15.54 -1.38
N ALA A 26 -16.95 14.83 -1.78
CA ALA A 26 -17.01 13.39 -1.90
C ALA A 26 -17.54 12.85 -0.58
N LEU A 27 -18.63 12.09 -0.63
CA LEU A 27 -19.16 11.45 0.56
C LEU A 27 -18.01 10.67 1.22
N PRO A 28 -17.90 10.69 2.56
CA PRO A 28 -16.93 9.86 3.23
C PRO A 28 -17.12 8.41 2.77
N ALA A 29 -16.02 7.73 2.44
CA ALA A 29 -16.07 6.33 2.08
C ALA A 29 -16.84 5.56 3.18
N PRO A 30 -17.69 4.58 2.82
CA PRO A 30 -18.36 3.77 3.81
C PRO A 30 -17.32 3.15 4.76
N PRO A 31 -17.67 2.99 6.05
CA PRO A 31 -16.76 2.37 7.01
C PRO A 31 -16.32 0.99 6.47
N PRO A 32 -15.07 0.58 6.72
CA PRO A 32 -14.60 -0.72 6.29
C PRO A 32 -15.51 -1.81 6.85
N ALA A 33 -15.78 -2.82 6.03
CA ALA A 33 -16.53 -3.99 6.49
C ALA A 33 -15.82 -4.60 7.72
N PRO A 34 -16.57 -5.12 8.71
CA PRO A 34 -15.96 -5.83 9.81
C PRO A 34 -15.14 -7.01 9.28
N PRO A 35 -14.03 -7.37 9.93
CA PRO A 35 -13.28 -8.57 9.56
C PRO A 35 -14.20 -9.80 9.64
N PRO A 36 -13.93 -10.84 8.82
CA PRO A 36 -14.69 -12.08 8.87
C PRO A 36 -14.64 -12.69 10.28
N ALA A 37 -15.73 -13.32 10.70
CA ALA A 37 -15.77 -14.04 11.96
C ALA A 37 -14.75 -15.19 11.95
N PRO A 38 -14.25 -15.65 13.12
CA PRO A 38 -13.41 -16.84 13.19
C PRO A 38 -14.05 -18.04 12.46
N GLY A 39 -13.30 -18.66 11.54
CA GLY A 39 -13.78 -19.77 10.71
C GLY A 39 -14.57 -19.36 9.46
N GLN A 40 -14.77 -18.06 9.23
CA GLN A 40 -15.34 -17.54 7.99
C GLN A 40 -14.23 -17.17 7.02
N GLU A 41 -14.30 -17.69 5.80
CA GLU A 41 -13.39 -17.30 4.71
C GLU A 41 -13.79 -15.93 4.16
N ALA A 42 -12.79 -15.11 3.82
CA ALA A 42 -12.98 -13.86 3.11
C ALA A 42 -11.95 -13.75 1.99
N ASP A 43 -12.40 -13.26 0.85
CA ASP A 43 -11.51 -13.01 -0.28
C ASP A 43 -10.61 -11.82 0.01
N VAL A 44 -9.30 -12.05 -0.07
CA VAL A 44 -8.28 -11.00 -0.03
C VAL A 44 -7.65 -10.91 -1.41
N THR A 45 -7.82 -9.76 -2.05
CA THR A 45 -7.33 -9.55 -3.43
C THR A 45 -6.05 -8.72 -3.44
N ALA A 46 -5.02 -9.24 -4.13
CA ALA A 46 -3.89 -8.46 -4.60
C ALA A 46 -4.10 -8.14 -6.09
N THR A 47 -4.19 -6.86 -6.44
CA THR A 47 -4.42 -6.43 -7.82
C THR A 47 -3.11 -6.07 -8.51
N GLY A 48 -3.05 -6.27 -9.82
CA GLY A 48 -1.85 -5.96 -10.61
C GLY A 48 -0.65 -6.88 -10.35
N TYR A 49 -0.83 -7.97 -9.60
CA TYR A 49 0.19 -8.98 -9.33
C TYR A 49 -0.22 -10.33 -9.92
N GLY A 50 0.59 -10.85 -10.85
CA GLY A 50 0.32 -12.11 -11.55
C GLY A 50 1.19 -13.29 -11.11
N GLY A 51 1.91 -13.16 -9.98
CA GLY A 51 2.73 -14.24 -9.43
C GLY A 51 2.05 -14.95 -8.27
N ASP A 52 2.73 -15.98 -7.74
CA ASP A 52 2.27 -16.66 -6.53
C ASP A 52 2.57 -15.80 -5.28
N LEU A 53 1.60 -15.78 -4.36
CA LEU A 53 1.75 -15.26 -3.01
C LEU A 53 2.01 -16.45 -2.10
N MET A 54 3.27 -16.85 -1.93
CA MET A 54 3.60 -18.00 -1.09
C MET A 54 3.72 -17.54 0.36
N GLU A 55 3.10 -18.30 1.28
CA GLU A 55 3.20 -18.07 2.72
C GLU A 55 2.84 -16.62 3.12
N PRO A 56 1.67 -16.11 2.71
CA PRO A 56 1.29 -14.74 3.00
C PRO A 56 1.11 -14.53 4.50
N PHE A 57 1.54 -13.37 4.96
CA PHE A 57 1.38 -12.89 6.33
C PHE A 57 0.96 -11.42 6.32
N GLU A 58 -0.14 -11.12 7.02
CA GLU A 58 -0.66 -9.77 7.17
C GLU A 58 -0.38 -9.26 8.60
N PRO A 59 0.35 -8.14 8.77
CA PRO A 59 0.58 -7.50 10.07
C PRO A 59 -0.71 -6.96 10.71
N ARG A 60 -0.64 -6.59 11.99
CA ARG A 60 -1.83 -6.15 12.75
C ARG A 60 -2.46 -4.86 12.23
N ASP A 61 -1.66 -4.01 11.60
CA ASP A 61 -2.17 -2.78 10.98
C ASP A 61 -3.02 -3.03 9.73
N GLY A 62 -2.96 -4.26 9.21
CA GLY A 62 -3.55 -4.74 7.99
C GLY A 62 -3.32 -3.84 6.77
N ARG A 63 -2.21 -3.10 6.70
CA ARG A 63 -1.89 -2.26 5.52
C ARG A 63 -0.80 -2.87 4.65
N HIS A 64 -0.15 -3.90 5.18
CA HIS A 64 0.95 -4.57 4.54
C HIS A 64 0.61 -6.05 4.33
N LEU A 65 1.11 -6.63 3.24
CA LEU A 65 1.08 -8.06 3.00
C LEU A 65 2.50 -8.50 2.70
N LEU A 66 3.09 -9.28 3.61
CA LEU A 66 4.38 -9.90 3.44
C LEU A 66 4.18 -11.29 2.83
N PHE A 67 5.00 -11.68 1.88
CA PHE A 67 4.92 -13.01 1.28
C PHE A 67 6.25 -13.41 0.64
N THR A 68 6.47 -14.71 0.53
CA THR A 68 7.57 -15.28 -0.22
C THR A 68 7.22 -15.26 -1.71
N ARG A 69 8.17 -14.84 -2.55
CA ARG A 69 8.09 -14.95 -4.00
C ARG A 69 9.32 -15.66 -4.54
N TRP A 70 9.10 -16.67 -5.38
CA TRP A 70 10.18 -17.31 -6.13
C TRP A 70 10.59 -16.42 -7.31
N GLN A 71 11.86 -16.01 -7.36
CA GLN A 71 12.38 -15.40 -8.58
C GLN A 71 12.59 -16.46 -9.67
N VAL A 72 12.21 -16.18 -10.91
CA VAL A 72 12.36 -17.09 -12.06
C VAL A 72 13.85 -17.03 -12.57
N PRO A 73 14.35 -18.03 -13.34
CA PRO A 73 15.76 -18.36 -13.65
C PRO A 73 16.72 -17.22 -14.08
N PRO A 74 18.07 -17.42 -14.05
CA PRO A 74 18.80 -18.70 -13.89
C PRO A 74 19.11 -19.14 -12.45
N PHE A 75 19.00 -18.25 -11.46
CA PHE A 75 19.31 -18.57 -10.06
C PHE A 75 18.19 -18.15 -9.12
N GLY A 76 16.97 -18.60 -9.46
CA GLY A 76 15.77 -18.31 -8.69
C GLY A 76 15.98 -18.60 -7.21
N ARG A 77 15.80 -17.59 -6.37
CA ARG A 77 15.84 -17.70 -4.91
C ARG A 77 14.54 -17.12 -4.36
N PRO A 78 13.98 -17.71 -3.30
CA PRO A 78 12.85 -17.11 -2.62
C PRO A 78 13.31 -15.80 -1.99
N GLN A 79 12.46 -14.78 -2.08
CA GLN A 79 12.64 -13.50 -1.42
C GLN A 79 11.35 -13.11 -0.74
N ILE A 80 11.45 -12.26 0.28
CA ILE A 80 10.27 -11.70 0.94
C ILE A 80 9.95 -10.38 0.27
N TRP A 81 8.72 -10.28 -0.23
CA TRP A 81 8.14 -9.11 -0.85
C TRP A 81 7.07 -8.52 0.06
N GLN A 82 6.78 -7.24 -0.17
CA GLN A 82 5.74 -6.52 0.54
C GLN A 82 4.82 -5.86 -0.49
N ALA A 83 3.52 -6.08 -0.34
CA ALA A 83 2.48 -5.30 -1.00
C ALA A 83 1.81 -4.38 0.01
N ASN A 84 1.29 -3.24 -0.44
CA ASN A 84 0.69 -2.22 0.41
C ASN A 84 -0.74 -1.88 -0.05
N ARG A 85 -1.58 -1.44 0.88
CA ARG A 85 -2.90 -0.86 0.59
C ARG A 85 -3.16 0.41 1.39
N LEU A 86 -4.00 1.29 0.84
CA LEU A 86 -4.34 2.57 1.48
C LEU A 86 -5.37 2.43 2.60
N ALA A 87 -6.26 1.44 2.49
CA ALA A 87 -7.35 1.18 3.43
C ALA A 87 -7.35 -0.29 3.87
N ILE A 88 -7.76 -0.56 5.11
CA ILE A 88 -7.82 -1.90 5.74
C ILE A 88 -8.74 -2.90 5.02
N ASN A 89 -9.60 -2.42 4.12
CA ASN A 89 -10.49 -3.24 3.29
C ASN A 89 -10.21 -3.05 1.80
N GLY A 90 -9.15 -2.32 1.44
CA GLY A 90 -8.73 -2.14 0.06
C GLY A 90 -7.99 -3.36 -0.46
N ALA A 91 -7.87 -3.43 -1.79
CA ALA A 91 -6.97 -4.37 -2.43
C ALA A 91 -5.51 -3.99 -2.16
N PHE A 92 -4.64 -4.99 -2.03
CA PHE A 92 -3.20 -4.78 -2.04
C PHE A 92 -2.76 -4.42 -3.46
N GLY A 93 -1.95 -3.36 -3.58
CA GLY A 93 -1.32 -2.99 -4.84
C GLY A 93 -0.16 -3.91 -5.23
N PRO A 94 0.45 -3.70 -6.41
CA PRO A 94 1.59 -4.49 -6.83
C PRO A 94 2.81 -4.25 -5.92
N PRO A 95 3.65 -5.28 -5.70
CA PRO A 95 4.88 -5.15 -4.94
C PRO A 95 6.03 -4.66 -5.87
N ASP A 96 6.74 -3.59 -5.49
CA ASP A 96 7.76 -3.00 -6.37
C ASP A 96 9.15 -3.62 -6.21
N ARG A 97 9.51 -4.01 -4.97
CA ARG A 97 10.83 -4.56 -4.62
C ARG A 97 10.75 -5.52 -3.42
N PRO A 98 11.71 -6.43 -3.26
CA PRO A 98 11.78 -7.27 -2.06
C PRO A 98 12.03 -6.41 -0.82
N ALA A 99 11.30 -6.71 0.26
CA ALA A 99 11.58 -6.19 1.59
C ALA A 99 12.83 -6.86 2.18
N ILE A 100 13.03 -8.15 1.90
CA ILE A 100 14.24 -8.88 2.25
C ILE A 100 14.75 -9.62 1.00
N GLY A 101 15.89 -9.16 0.48
CA GLY A 101 16.58 -9.76 -0.65
C GLY A 101 17.48 -10.95 -0.26
N GLY A 102 18.02 -11.61 -1.29
CA GLY A 102 18.80 -12.84 -1.12
C GLY A 102 17.89 -14.07 -1.05
N TYR A 103 18.33 -15.15 -0.40
CA TYR A 103 17.43 -16.26 -0.07
C TYR A 103 16.70 -15.90 1.24
N ALA A 104 15.40 -15.65 1.17
CA ALA A 104 14.55 -15.38 2.33
C ALA A 104 13.11 -15.88 2.08
N GLU A 105 12.53 -16.56 3.06
CA GLU A 105 11.19 -17.16 2.97
C GLU A 105 10.50 -17.22 4.34
N ALA A 106 9.21 -17.59 4.33
CA ALA A 106 8.33 -17.74 5.49
C ALA A 106 8.38 -16.53 6.45
N PRO A 107 8.00 -15.32 5.98
CA PRO A 107 7.98 -14.15 6.84
C PRO A 107 6.94 -14.29 7.95
N THR A 108 7.31 -13.85 9.14
CA THR A 108 6.36 -13.59 10.24
C THR A 108 6.85 -12.40 11.05
N LEU A 109 5.99 -11.79 11.88
CA LEU A 109 6.35 -10.62 12.67
C LEU A 109 6.52 -10.93 14.16
N SER A 110 7.36 -10.13 14.81
CA SER A 110 7.35 -10.03 16.27
C SER A 110 6.01 -9.47 16.79
N PRO A 111 5.62 -9.77 18.04
CA PRO A 111 4.34 -9.31 18.59
C PRO A 111 4.12 -7.79 18.60
N ASP A 112 5.21 -7.02 18.55
CA ASP A 112 5.25 -5.56 18.49
C ASP A 112 5.41 -5.01 17.06
N ASP A 113 5.37 -5.87 16.04
CA ASP A 113 5.56 -5.55 14.63
C ASP A 113 6.90 -4.80 14.34
N ALA A 114 7.90 -4.90 15.23
CA ALA A 114 9.19 -4.25 15.07
C ALA A 114 10.19 -5.08 14.23
N HIS A 115 10.00 -6.40 14.16
CA HIS A 115 10.92 -7.32 13.50
C HIS A 115 10.18 -8.29 12.57
N ILE A 116 10.76 -8.54 11.40
CA ILE A 116 10.42 -9.70 10.57
C ILE A 116 11.33 -10.85 10.97
N TYR A 117 10.74 -11.97 11.39
CA TYR A 117 11.42 -13.26 11.44
C TYR A 117 11.26 -13.98 10.11
N PHE A 118 12.33 -14.62 9.65
CA PHE A 118 12.35 -15.31 8.37
C PHE A 118 13.42 -16.40 8.36
N GLN A 119 13.37 -17.26 7.35
CA GLN A 119 14.38 -18.27 7.11
C GLN A 119 15.35 -17.83 6.04
N ARG A 120 16.62 -18.25 6.14
CA ARG A 120 17.66 -17.95 5.16
C ARG A 120 18.40 -19.21 4.74
N ALA A 121 18.69 -19.32 3.45
CA ALA A 121 19.48 -20.38 2.83
C ALA A 121 19.03 -21.80 3.20
N SER A 122 17.80 -22.15 2.81
CA SER A 122 17.13 -23.46 2.92
C SER A 122 17.14 -24.05 4.32
N HIS A 123 16.00 -24.03 5.02
CA HIS A 123 15.69 -24.75 6.27
C HIS A 123 16.92 -25.32 7.00
N ARG A 124 17.79 -24.47 7.57
CA ARG A 124 18.98 -24.96 8.24
C ARG A 124 18.61 -25.46 9.62
N LYS A 125 18.24 -26.74 9.68
CA LYS A 125 18.19 -27.50 10.93
C LYS A 125 19.61 -27.60 11.47
N THR A 126 19.82 -27.15 12.68
CA THR A 126 21.02 -27.37 13.48
C THR A 126 20.79 -28.57 14.39
N ASP A 127 21.86 -29.11 15.00
CA ASP A 127 21.73 -30.19 15.97
C ASP A 127 20.79 -29.80 17.13
N ASP A 128 20.74 -28.50 17.46
CA ASP A 128 19.93 -27.95 18.54
C ASP A 128 18.59 -27.30 18.10
N GLY A 129 18.16 -27.41 16.84
CA GLY A 129 16.86 -26.86 16.40
C GLY A 129 16.82 -26.21 15.02
N PHE A 130 16.01 -25.17 14.87
CA PHE A 130 15.89 -24.38 13.63
C PHE A 130 16.48 -22.99 13.83
N ARG A 131 17.21 -22.50 12.83
CA ARG A 131 17.72 -21.12 12.84
C ARG A 131 16.77 -20.18 12.11
N LEU A 132 16.20 -19.24 12.85
CA LEU A 132 15.50 -18.08 12.30
C LEU A 132 16.43 -16.87 12.26
N PHE A 133 16.17 -15.97 11.32
CA PHE A 133 16.82 -14.68 11.18
C PHE A 133 15.79 -13.60 11.48
N ALA A 134 16.23 -12.48 12.06
CA ALA A 134 15.39 -11.33 12.33
C ALA A 134 15.96 -10.10 11.62
N SER A 135 15.08 -9.26 11.08
CA SER A 135 15.42 -7.94 10.56
C SER A 135 14.45 -6.90 11.12
N GLY A 136 14.95 -5.72 11.48
CA GLY A 136 14.08 -4.62 11.88
C GLY A 136 13.25 -4.14 10.71
N LEU A 137 11.96 -3.91 10.93
CA LEU A 137 11.15 -3.14 9.99
C LEU A 137 11.61 -1.69 10.07
N ALA A 138 12.01 -1.11 8.93
CA ALA A 138 12.21 0.33 8.87
C ALA A 138 10.88 1.00 9.24
N ALA A 139 10.86 1.78 10.33
CA ALA A 139 9.69 2.53 10.73
C ALA A 139 9.17 3.33 9.53
N GLY A 140 7.98 2.97 9.06
CA GLY A 140 7.27 3.48 7.89
C GLY A 140 7.96 4.58 7.08
N GLY A 141 8.61 4.20 5.98
CA GLY A 141 8.74 5.07 4.82
C GLY A 141 7.37 5.18 4.14
N ALA A 142 6.44 5.91 4.75
CA ALA A 142 5.31 6.47 4.03
C ALA A 142 5.87 7.54 3.08
N SER A 143 6.00 7.17 1.81
CA SER A 143 6.18 8.11 0.69
C SER A 143 4.89 8.18 -0.09
#